data_AF-A0A9J6FZD4-F1
#
_entry.id   AF-A0A9J6FZD4-F1
#
_cell.length_a   1.000
_cell.length_b   1.000
_cell.length_c   1.000
_cell.angle_alpha   90.00
_cell.angle_beta   90.00
_cell.angle_gamma   90.00
#
_symmetry.space_group_name_H-M   'P 1'
#
loop_
_entity.id
_entity.type
_entity.pdbx_description
1 polymer ?
#
loop_
_entity_poly.entity_id
_entity_poly.type
_entity_poly.pdbx_seq_one_letter_code
_entity_poly.pdbx_strand_id
1 'polypeptide(L)'
;MDVSKYLYAYIEVLFFEATQVRFVPLSNRVLLGAWLLACFVLVNLFNGEVKANLLVKSNTARIETVDDILRQPKLLPITVEKSPLTTVLQTSGLKSVRDVYARMVERHGEMAPAQVYKLATMDLVVRRRAVILSDVTAARVRMSQMCPVIRGYFYIGAGTIKDLRSTWYFRRDIPRWIVDEFNKRILWLSAMPIPFMRHEELYPEGTACFLDSYKQDRSSAFQPLRFEDMRAVFVLAGYMLATSVVFFVVELLLFACTRCSRSACVQRTDITEN
;
A
#
# COMPACT_ATOMS: atom_id res chain seq x y z
N MET A 1 6.53 -52.72 5.28
CA MET A 1 6.42 -51.65 4.27
C MET A 1 6.70 -50.35 4.98
N ASP A 2 7.83 -49.71 4.69
CA ASP A 2 8.20 -48.43 5.28
C ASP A 2 7.38 -47.31 4.62
N VAL A 3 6.17 -47.08 5.14
CA VAL A 3 5.27 -46.03 4.68
C VAL A 3 5.96 -44.66 4.70
N SER A 4 6.88 -44.45 5.66
CA SER A 4 7.70 -43.24 5.78
C SER A 4 8.56 -42.95 4.55
N LYS A 5 9.17 -43.98 3.94
CA LYS A 5 10.04 -43.81 2.75
C LYS A 5 9.26 -43.35 1.53
N TYR A 6 8.07 -43.89 1.33
CA TYR A 6 7.20 -43.48 0.23
C TYR A 6 6.67 -42.07 0.43
N LEU A 7 6.24 -41.72 1.66
CA LEU A 7 5.78 -40.38 1.98
C LEU A 7 6.87 -39.33 1.75
N TYR A 8 8.11 -39.63 2.15
CA TYR A 8 9.26 -38.75 1.90
C TYR A 8 9.52 -38.57 0.41
N ALA A 9 9.47 -39.64 -0.39
CA ALA A 9 9.63 -39.55 -1.84
C ALA A 9 8.56 -38.67 -2.50
N TYR A 10 7.30 -38.72 -2.04
CA TYR A 10 6.25 -37.82 -2.55
C TYR A 10 6.50 -36.35 -2.19
N ILE A 11 7.08 -36.07 -1.02
CA ILE A 11 7.48 -34.72 -0.61
C ILE A 11 8.68 -34.23 -1.42
N GLU A 12 9.72 -35.04 -1.63
CA GLU A 12 10.85 -34.71 -2.51
C GLU A 12 10.36 -34.31 -3.91
N VAL A 13 9.43 -35.08 -4.48
CA VAL A 13 8.81 -34.78 -5.78
C VAL A 13 8.04 -33.46 -5.77
N LEU A 14 7.36 -33.13 -4.67
CA LEU A 14 6.64 -31.86 -4.53
C LEU A 14 7.59 -30.65 -4.64
N PHE A 15 8.82 -30.80 -4.13
CA PHE A 15 9.88 -29.79 -4.23
C PHE A 15 10.74 -29.91 -5.51
N PHE A 16 10.36 -30.78 -6.45
CA PHE A 16 11.12 -31.12 -7.66
C PHE A 16 12.53 -31.67 -7.39
N GLU A 17 12.72 -32.33 -6.25
CA GLU A 17 13.94 -33.08 -5.95
C GLU A 17 13.83 -34.52 -6.50
N ALA A 18 14.98 -35.10 -6.86
CA ALA A 18 15.04 -36.44 -7.41
C ALA A 18 14.97 -37.50 -6.31
N THR A 19 14.01 -38.42 -6.40
CA THR A 19 13.82 -39.49 -5.40
C THR A 19 14.70 -40.70 -5.69
N GLN A 20 15.26 -41.34 -4.66
CA GLN A 20 15.98 -42.62 -4.82
C GLN A 20 15.07 -43.87 -4.82
N VAL A 21 13.79 -43.72 -4.49
CA VAL A 21 12.85 -44.84 -4.36
C VAL A 21 12.44 -45.36 -5.74
N ARG A 22 12.64 -46.67 -5.98
CA ARG A 22 12.21 -47.32 -7.23
C ARG A 22 10.75 -47.77 -7.14
N PHE A 23 9.88 -47.16 -7.94
CA PHE A 23 8.48 -47.56 -8.07
C PHE A 23 8.36 -48.74 -9.07
N VAL A 24 8.40 -49.96 -8.55
CA VAL A 24 8.37 -51.20 -9.36
C VAL A 24 6.98 -51.52 -9.94
N PRO A 25 5.88 -51.58 -9.15
CA PRO A 25 4.58 -51.97 -9.70
C PRO A 25 3.98 -50.87 -10.58
N LEU A 26 3.27 -51.29 -11.65
CA LEU A 26 2.66 -50.38 -12.64
C LEU A 26 1.72 -49.37 -11.97
N SER A 27 0.91 -49.81 -11.01
CA SER A 27 -0.05 -48.95 -10.29
C SER A 27 0.64 -47.77 -9.60
N ASN A 28 1.81 -48.00 -8.98
CA ASN A 28 2.56 -46.95 -8.29
C ASN A 28 3.19 -45.96 -9.28
N ARG A 29 3.57 -46.42 -10.48
CA ARG A 29 4.09 -45.55 -11.54
C ARG A 29 3.00 -44.63 -12.08
N VAL A 30 1.80 -45.15 -12.30
CA VAL A 30 0.64 -44.34 -12.72
C VAL A 30 0.30 -43.31 -11.64
N LEU A 31 0.28 -43.72 -10.37
CA LEU A 31 0.04 -42.81 -9.25
C LEU A 31 1.11 -41.71 -9.15
N LEU A 32 2.40 -42.06 -9.29
CA LEU A 32 3.49 -41.09 -9.32
C LEU A 32 3.37 -40.14 -10.53
N GLY A 33 3.03 -40.64 -11.71
CA GLY A 33 2.82 -39.82 -12.90
C GLY A 33 1.68 -38.81 -12.71
N ALA A 34 0.56 -39.24 -12.14
CA ALA A 34 -0.54 -38.35 -11.79
C ALA A 34 -0.14 -37.31 -10.73
N TRP A 35 0.63 -37.72 -9.71
CA TRP A 35 1.16 -36.82 -8.69
C TRP A 35 2.13 -35.77 -9.26
N LEU A 36 3.04 -36.19 -10.14
CA LEU A 36 3.98 -35.29 -10.83
C LEU A 36 3.23 -34.25 -11.67
N LEU A 37 2.21 -34.67 -12.41
CA LEU A 37 1.38 -33.77 -13.19
C LEU A 37 0.66 -32.75 -12.29
N ALA A 38 0.11 -33.22 -11.16
CA ALA A 38 -0.53 -32.34 -10.17
C ALA A 38 0.45 -31.32 -9.58
N CYS A 39 1.65 -31.75 -9.17
CA CYS A 39 2.69 -30.86 -8.64
C CYS A 39 3.13 -29.84 -9.69
N PHE A 40 3.30 -30.25 -10.94
CA PHE A 40 3.62 -29.36 -12.05
C PHE A 40 2.57 -28.27 -12.24
N VAL A 41 1.29 -28.62 -12.26
CA VAL A 41 0.21 -27.63 -12.38
C VAL A 41 0.19 -26.71 -11.17
N LEU A 42 0.29 -27.24 -9.95
CA LEU A 42 0.27 -26.46 -8.71
C LEU A 42 1.41 -25.45 -8.63
N VAL A 43 2.64 -25.85 -8.96
CA VAL A 43 3.80 -24.94 -8.90
C VAL A 43 3.74 -23.88 -10.00
N ASN A 44 3.27 -24.22 -11.20
CA ASN A 44 3.05 -23.21 -12.24
C ASN A 44 1.95 -22.20 -11.84
N LEU A 45 0.85 -22.67 -11.25
CA LEU A 45 -0.21 -21.80 -10.75
C LEU A 45 0.29 -20.89 -9.63
N PHE A 46 0.99 -21.46 -8.64
CA PHE A 46 1.57 -20.71 -7.54
C PHE A 46 2.59 -19.67 -8.03
N ASN A 47 3.48 -20.05 -8.95
CA ASN A 47 4.45 -19.12 -9.53
C ASN A 47 3.76 -18.00 -10.31
N GLY A 48 2.65 -18.29 -11.01
CA GLY A 48 1.82 -17.30 -11.69
C GLY A 48 1.21 -16.29 -10.72
N GLU A 49 0.57 -16.79 -9.67
CA GLU A 49 -0.04 -15.98 -8.60
C GLU A 49 1.00 -15.13 -7.86
N VAL A 50 2.14 -15.71 -7.46
CA VAL A 50 3.20 -14.97 -6.77
C VAL A 50 3.76 -13.87 -7.67
N LYS A 51 4.01 -14.14 -8.96
CA LYS A 51 4.47 -13.11 -9.90
C LYS A 51 3.42 -12.01 -10.07
N ALA A 52 2.15 -12.37 -10.23
CA ALA A 52 1.06 -11.40 -10.37
C ALA A 52 0.94 -10.50 -9.13
N ASN A 53 0.99 -11.08 -7.93
CA ASN A 53 0.89 -10.35 -6.67
C ASN A 53 2.11 -9.47 -6.39
N LEU A 54 3.31 -9.89 -6.81
CA LEU A 54 4.52 -9.07 -6.70
C LEU A 54 4.55 -7.93 -7.74
N LEU A 55 3.92 -8.12 -8.90
CA LEU A 55 3.80 -7.09 -9.94
C LEU A 55 2.74 -6.05 -9.61
N VAL A 56 1.56 -6.49 -9.14
CA VAL A 56 0.43 -5.62 -8.83
C VAL A 56 0.46 -5.30 -7.34
N LYS A 57 1.22 -4.27 -6.97
CA LYS A 57 1.12 -3.71 -5.61
C LYS A 57 -0.24 -3.02 -5.48
N SER A 58 -1.14 -3.61 -4.71
CA SER A 58 -2.44 -3.02 -4.46
C SER A 58 -2.27 -1.64 -3.82
N ASN A 59 -3.02 -0.67 -4.31
CA ASN A 59 -3.00 0.66 -3.72
C ASN A 59 -3.45 0.55 -2.27
N THR A 60 -2.65 1.09 -1.35
CA THR A 60 -3.07 1.25 0.05
C THR A 60 -4.41 1.97 0.11
N ALA A 61 -5.30 1.62 1.04
CA ALA A 61 -6.58 2.29 1.22
C ALA A 61 -6.40 3.83 1.25
N ARG A 62 -6.92 4.49 0.22
CA ARG A 62 -6.88 5.94 0.00
C ARG A 62 -8.29 6.49 0.02
N ILE A 63 -8.40 7.78 0.30
CA ILE A 63 -9.66 8.50 0.31
C ILE A 63 -9.81 9.10 -1.09
N GLU A 64 -10.65 8.47 -1.91
CA GLU A 64 -10.90 8.95 -3.27
C GLU A 64 -12.13 9.85 -3.31
N THR A 65 -13.16 9.50 -2.56
CA THR A 65 -14.47 10.13 -2.64
C THR A 65 -14.91 10.71 -1.30
N VAL A 66 -15.93 11.57 -1.36
CA VAL A 66 -16.59 12.13 -0.17
C VAL A 66 -17.22 11.02 0.68
N ASP A 67 -17.71 9.96 0.06
CA ASP A 67 -18.30 8.81 0.76
C ASP A 67 -17.26 8.06 1.61
N ASP A 68 -16.01 8.01 1.17
CA ASP A 68 -14.93 7.39 1.95
C ASP A 68 -14.59 8.17 3.22
N ILE A 69 -14.78 9.50 3.19
CA ILE A 69 -14.68 10.35 4.39
C ILE A 69 -15.78 9.98 5.38
N LEU A 70 -17.00 9.73 4.90
CA LEU A 70 -18.13 9.35 5.77
C LEU A 70 -17.92 7.99 6.43
N ARG A 71 -17.34 7.02 5.71
CA ARG A 71 -17.00 5.67 6.21
C ARG A 71 -15.99 5.69 7.36
N GLN A 72 -15.19 6.75 7.48
CA GLN A 72 -14.17 6.88 8.52
C GLN A 72 -14.56 7.98 9.54
N PRO A 73 -15.29 7.64 10.61
CA PRO A 73 -15.82 8.64 11.56
C PRO A 73 -14.73 9.39 12.35
N LYS A 74 -13.49 8.89 12.36
CA LYS A 74 -12.36 9.53 13.04
C LYS A 74 -11.71 10.64 12.20
N LEU A 75 -11.99 10.72 10.90
CA LEU A 75 -11.44 11.76 10.05
C LEU A 75 -12.13 13.11 10.28
N LEU A 76 -11.31 14.14 10.43
CA LEU A 76 -11.75 15.54 10.47
C LEU A 76 -11.67 16.16 9.06
N PRO A 77 -12.81 16.41 8.38
CA PRO A 77 -12.80 17.25 7.19
C PRO A 77 -12.46 18.70 7.58
N ILE A 78 -11.56 19.33 6.85
CA ILE A 78 -11.09 20.70 7.07
C ILE A 78 -11.27 21.49 5.78
N THR A 79 -11.78 22.71 5.86
CA THR A 79 -11.85 23.64 4.72
C THR A 79 -11.56 25.06 5.16
N VAL A 80 -11.36 25.93 4.19
CA VAL A 80 -11.23 27.37 4.43
C VAL A 80 -12.59 27.96 4.76
N GLU A 81 -12.68 28.64 5.91
CA GLU A 81 -13.89 29.33 6.37
C GLU A 81 -14.36 30.36 5.33
N LYS A 82 -15.69 30.50 5.18
CA LYS A 82 -16.32 31.47 4.27
C LYS A 82 -15.84 31.39 2.81
N SER A 83 -15.33 30.23 2.37
CA SER A 83 -14.92 30.01 0.99
C SER A 83 -16.14 29.67 0.11
N PRO A 84 -16.08 29.89 -1.22
CA PRO A 84 -17.13 29.43 -2.13
C PRO A 84 -17.43 27.92 -2.00
N LEU A 85 -16.42 27.15 -1.57
CA LEU A 85 -16.56 25.72 -1.32
C LEU A 85 -17.51 25.43 -0.15
N THR A 86 -17.52 26.22 0.93
CA THR A 86 -18.46 26.00 2.05
C THR A 86 -19.90 26.17 1.61
N THR A 87 -20.19 27.20 0.80
CA THR A 87 -21.51 27.40 0.20
C THR A 87 -21.91 26.21 -0.65
N VAL A 88 -21.00 25.71 -1.50
CA VAL A 88 -21.27 24.55 -2.35
C VAL A 88 -21.51 23.28 -1.54
N LEU A 89 -20.75 23.07 -0.47
CA LEU A 89 -20.93 21.94 0.45
C LEU A 89 -22.29 22.01 1.15
N GLN A 90 -22.70 23.20 1.60
CA GLN A 90 -23.97 23.44 2.28
C GLN A 90 -25.18 23.25 1.35
N THR A 91 -25.12 23.79 0.13
CA THR A 91 -26.23 23.76 -0.84
C THR A 91 -26.19 22.54 -1.77
N SER A 92 -25.30 21.58 -1.54
CA SER A 92 -25.17 20.42 -2.41
C SER A 92 -26.46 19.60 -2.46
N GLY A 93 -26.84 19.14 -3.65
CA GLY A 93 -27.96 18.20 -3.84
C GLY A 93 -27.64 16.80 -3.30
N LEU A 94 -26.35 16.46 -3.17
CA LEU A 94 -25.90 15.15 -2.71
C LEU A 94 -25.90 15.08 -1.18
N LYS A 95 -26.61 14.10 -0.63
CA LYS A 95 -26.70 13.88 0.83
C LYS A 95 -25.33 13.65 1.45
N SER A 96 -24.47 12.85 0.82
CA SER A 96 -23.13 12.56 1.35
C SER A 96 -22.27 13.80 1.52
N VAL A 97 -22.35 14.75 0.58
CA VAL A 97 -21.64 16.03 0.67
C VAL A 97 -22.15 16.88 1.83
N ARG A 98 -23.49 16.94 2.02
CA ARG A 98 -24.08 17.66 3.14
C ARG A 98 -23.75 17.02 4.49
N ASP A 99 -23.69 15.70 4.56
CA ASP A 99 -23.34 14.97 5.79
C ASP A 99 -21.86 15.23 6.16
N VAL A 100 -20.95 15.33 5.16
CA VAL A 100 -19.56 15.74 5.39
C VAL A 100 -19.49 17.19 5.87
N TYR A 101 -20.29 18.09 5.29
CA TYR A 101 -20.38 19.48 5.74
C TYR A 101 -20.87 19.58 7.19
N ALA A 102 -21.94 18.86 7.54
CA ALA A 102 -22.47 18.84 8.90
C ALA A 102 -21.42 18.36 9.91
N ARG A 103 -20.68 17.28 9.58
CA ARG A 103 -19.58 16.77 10.41
C ARG A 103 -18.43 17.77 10.54
N MET A 104 -18.11 18.49 9.47
CA MET A 104 -17.08 19.53 9.47
C MET A 104 -17.46 20.66 10.42
N VAL A 105 -18.70 21.14 10.36
CA VAL A 105 -19.20 22.20 11.24
C VAL A 105 -19.23 21.75 12.70
N GLU A 106 -19.74 20.54 12.97
CA GLU A 106 -19.80 19.96 14.32
C GLU A 106 -18.43 19.88 14.99
N ARG A 107 -17.37 19.61 14.21
CA ARG A 107 -16.00 19.46 14.71
C ARG A 107 -15.10 20.66 14.52
N HIS A 108 -15.67 21.83 14.18
CA HIS A 108 -14.91 23.05 13.94
C HIS A 108 -13.81 22.89 12.87
N GLY A 109 -14.11 22.18 11.78
CA GLY A 109 -13.21 21.96 10.64
C GLY A 109 -13.09 23.17 9.70
N GLU A 110 -13.94 24.19 9.86
CA GLU A 110 -13.79 25.45 9.15
C GLU A 110 -12.73 26.31 9.83
N MET A 111 -11.67 26.64 9.09
CA MET A 111 -10.52 27.38 9.64
C MET A 111 -10.14 28.54 8.72
N ALA A 112 -9.52 29.57 9.29
CA ALA A 112 -8.94 30.67 8.52
C ALA A 112 -7.91 30.12 7.50
N PRO A 113 -7.74 30.75 6.32
CA PRO A 113 -6.79 30.28 5.29
C PRO A 113 -5.37 30.05 5.83
N ALA A 114 -4.90 30.94 6.71
CA ALA A 114 -3.59 30.86 7.34
C ALA A 114 -3.46 29.70 8.34
N GLN A 115 -4.56 29.15 8.84
CA GLN A 115 -4.59 28.03 9.79
C GLN A 115 -4.70 26.66 9.08
N VAL A 116 -5.42 26.59 7.96
CA VAL A 116 -5.57 25.35 7.17
C VAL A 116 -4.19 24.80 6.77
N TYR A 117 -3.29 25.67 6.35
CA TYR A 117 -1.94 25.27 5.92
C TYR A 117 -0.86 25.39 6.99
N LYS A 118 -1.22 25.44 8.29
CA LYS A 118 -0.21 25.38 9.37
C LYS A 118 0.39 23.98 9.47
N LEU A 119 1.62 23.94 9.98
CA LEU A 119 2.34 22.69 10.25
C LEU A 119 1.54 21.72 11.14
N ALA A 120 0.84 22.23 12.16
CA ALA A 120 -0.01 21.44 13.04
C ALA A 120 -1.16 20.74 12.29
N THR A 121 -1.85 21.48 11.40
CA THR A 121 -2.94 20.93 10.58
C THR A 121 -2.43 19.90 9.59
N MET A 122 -1.27 20.17 8.98
CA MET A 122 -0.66 19.23 8.04
C MET A 122 -0.19 17.94 8.70
N ASP A 123 0.34 18.00 9.93
CA ASP A 123 0.68 16.81 10.71
C ASP A 123 -0.57 15.94 10.96
N LEU A 124 -1.74 16.54 11.17
CA LEU A 124 -3.00 15.79 11.25
C LEU A 124 -3.35 15.07 9.94
N VAL A 125 -3.11 15.72 8.80
CA VAL A 125 -3.33 15.11 7.47
C VAL A 125 -2.36 13.96 7.24
N VAL A 126 -1.07 14.16 7.50
CA VAL A 126 -0.03 13.12 7.35
C VAL A 126 -0.31 11.92 8.26
N ARG A 127 -0.81 12.16 9.48
CA ARG A 127 -1.21 11.09 10.42
C ARG A 127 -2.57 10.46 10.09
N ARG A 128 -3.18 10.79 8.94
CA ARG A 128 -4.49 10.27 8.50
C ARG A 128 -5.60 10.54 9.52
N ARG A 129 -5.55 11.69 10.20
CA ARG A 129 -6.58 12.16 11.14
C ARG A 129 -7.45 13.27 10.57
N ALA A 130 -6.97 13.95 9.52
CA ALA A 130 -7.70 15.01 8.85
C ALA A 130 -7.63 14.89 7.32
N VAL A 131 -8.60 15.48 6.64
CA VAL A 131 -8.65 15.61 5.17
C VAL A 131 -8.95 17.06 4.85
N ILE A 132 -8.20 17.66 3.93
CA ILE A 132 -8.42 19.04 3.50
C ILE A 132 -9.26 19.03 2.22
N LEU A 133 -10.40 19.70 2.27
CA LEU A 133 -11.26 19.98 1.14
C LEU A 133 -10.87 21.38 0.61
N SER A 134 -10.33 21.44 -0.60
CA SER A 134 -9.84 22.69 -1.20
C SER A 134 -9.79 22.56 -2.72
N ASP A 135 -9.62 23.70 -3.40
CA ASP A 135 -9.12 23.70 -4.78
C ASP A 135 -7.77 22.96 -4.86
N VAL A 136 -7.64 22.13 -5.89
CA VAL A 136 -6.49 21.25 -6.12
C VAL A 136 -5.22 22.07 -6.37
N THR A 137 -5.32 23.16 -7.12
CA THR A 137 -4.17 24.00 -7.49
C THR A 137 -3.64 24.74 -6.28
N ALA A 138 -4.53 25.41 -5.54
CA ALA A 138 -4.17 26.13 -4.32
C ALA A 138 -3.59 25.19 -3.25
N ALA A 139 -4.22 24.03 -3.03
CA ALA A 139 -3.71 23.04 -2.09
C ALA A 139 -2.34 22.53 -2.50
N ARG A 140 -2.15 22.17 -3.78
CA ARG A 140 -0.89 21.62 -4.28
C ARG A 140 0.27 22.60 -4.11
N VAL A 141 0.07 23.87 -4.47
CA VAL A 141 1.08 24.93 -4.35
C VAL A 141 1.40 25.24 -2.88
N ARG A 142 0.39 25.30 -2.00
CA ARG A 142 0.63 25.58 -0.58
C ARG A 142 1.30 24.43 0.15
N MET A 143 0.93 23.20 -0.17
CA MET A 143 1.53 22.00 0.43
C MET A 143 2.94 21.73 -0.12
N SER A 144 3.22 22.01 -1.41
CA SER A 144 4.58 21.86 -1.97
C SER A 144 5.58 22.73 -1.21
N GLN A 145 5.21 23.98 -0.93
CA GLN A 145 6.03 24.90 -0.12
C GLN A 145 6.33 24.36 1.29
N MET A 146 5.48 23.49 1.84
CA MET A 146 5.64 22.91 3.18
C MET A 146 6.36 21.55 3.17
N CYS A 147 6.59 20.94 2.01
CA CYS A 147 7.25 19.64 1.91
C CYS A 147 8.63 19.54 2.57
N PRO A 148 9.51 20.56 2.53
CA PRO A 148 10.81 20.48 3.22
C PRO A 148 10.68 20.36 4.75
N VAL A 149 9.58 20.85 5.33
CA VAL A 149 9.37 20.92 6.78
C VAL A 149 8.63 19.67 7.29
N ILE A 150 7.79 19.07 6.44
CA ILE A 150 6.89 17.98 6.83
C ILE A 150 7.49 16.62 6.48
N ARG A 151 7.46 15.70 7.44
CA ARG A 151 7.84 14.30 7.21
C ARG A 151 6.61 13.48 6.83
N GLY A 152 6.28 13.46 5.55
CA GLY A 152 5.16 12.67 5.04
C GLY A 152 4.92 12.86 3.56
N TYR A 153 3.93 12.14 3.05
CA TYR A 153 3.45 12.32 1.70
C TYR A 153 1.97 12.67 1.69
N PHE A 154 1.58 13.55 0.78
CA PHE A 154 0.20 13.92 0.53
C PHE A 154 -0.36 13.14 -0.65
N TYR A 155 -1.66 12.87 -0.57
CA TYR A 155 -2.43 12.28 -1.65
C TYR A 155 -3.60 13.20 -1.97
N ILE A 156 -3.82 13.46 -3.25
CA ILE A 156 -4.98 14.20 -3.74
C ILE A 156 -5.93 13.15 -4.32
N GLY A 157 -7.09 12.99 -3.69
CA GLY A 157 -8.12 12.06 -4.14
C GLY A 157 -8.64 12.41 -5.54
N ALA A 158 -9.04 11.40 -6.30
CA ALA A 158 -9.57 11.60 -7.65
C ALA A 158 -10.97 12.23 -7.66
N GLY A 159 -11.73 12.12 -6.56
CA GLY A 159 -13.08 12.64 -6.45
C GLY A 159 -13.12 14.16 -6.45
N THR A 160 -13.94 14.72 -7.33
CA THR A 160 -14.22 16.16 -7.37
C THR A 160 -15.62 16.43 -6.80
N ILE A 161 -15.71 17.41 -5.89
CA ILE A 161 -17.01 17.81 -5.31
C ILE A 161 -17.75 18.72 -6.29
N LYS A 162 -17.04 19.73 -6.80
CA LYS A 162 -17.53 20.67 -7.79
C LYS A 162 -16.35 21.31 -8.52
N ASP A 163 -16.51 21.56 -9.81
CA ASP A 163 -15.59 22.40 -10.59
C ASP A 163 -15.83 23.86 -10.21
N LEU A 164 -14.89 24.44 -9.45
CA LEU A 164 -14.88 25.85 -9.07
C LEU A 164 -13.95 26.60 -10.02
N ARG A 165 -14.54 27.25 -11.02
CA ARG A 165 -13.78 28.07 -11.96
C ARG A 165 -13.46 29.42 -11.34
N SER A 166 -12.21 29.83 -11.43
CA SER A 166 -11.81 31.19 -11.07
C SER A 166 -12.33 32.16 -12.13
N THR A 167 -13.06 33.19 -11.69
CA THR A 167 -13.63 34.23 -12.55
C THR A 167 -13.21 35.61 -12.06
N TRP A 168 -13.09 36.55 -13.01
CA TRP A 168 -12.83 37.95 -12.69
C TRP A 168 -14.15 38.66 -12.38
N TYR A 169 -14.20 39.32 -11.23
CA TYR A 169 -15.33 40.16 -10.84
C TYR A 169 -14.97 41.62 -11.04
N PHE A 170 -15.80 42.33 -11.79
CA PHE A 170 -15.67 43.76 -12.00
C PHE A 170 -16.77 44.52 -11.26
N ARG A 171 -16.49 45.78 -10.92
CA ARG A 171 -17.49 46.70 -10.40
C ARG A 171 -18.56 46.94 -11.47
N ARG A 172 -19.83 47.05 -11.08
CA ARG A 172 -20.98 47.10 -12.01
C ARG A 172 -20.96 48.29 -12.97
N ASP A 173 -20.33 49.39 -12.57
CA ASP A 173 -20.19 50.65 -13.28
C ASP A 173 -18.93 50.71 -14.17
N ILE A 174 -18.16 49.62 -14.28
CA ILE A 174 -16.99 49.60 -15.15
C ILE A 174 -17.43 49.83 -16.62
N PRO A 175 -16.75 50.70 -17.37
CA PRO A 175 -17.02 50.85 -18.79
C PRO A 175 -16.87 49.52 -19.54
N ARG A 176 -17.86 49.17 -20.36
CA ARG A 176 -17.90 47.88 -21.08
C ARG A 176 -16.65 47.63 -21.93
N TRP A 177 -16.12 48.66 -22.57
CA TRP A 177 -14.91 48.57 -23.40
C TRP A 177 -13.69 48.05 -22.62
N ILE A 178 -13.59 48.33 -21.31
CA ILE A 178 -12.49 47.80 -20.47
C ILE A 178 -12.68 46.30 -20.26
N VAL A 179 -13.91 45.87 -19.98
CA VAL A 179 -14.25 44.46 -19.78
C VAL A 179 -14.00 43.67 -21.06
N ASP A 180 -14.37 44.23 -22.21
CA ASP A 180 -14.16 43.63 -23.52
C ASP A 180 -12.67 43.46 -23.83
N GLU A 181 -11.85 44.49 -23.57
CA GLU A 181 -10.39 44.40 -23.72
C GLU A 181 -9.76 43.41 -22.72
N PHE A 182 -10.27 43.33 -21.50
CA PHE A 182 -9.80 42.35 -20.52
C PHE A 182 -10.12 40.92 -20.95
N ASN A 183 -11.36 40.67 -21.39
CA ASN A 183 -11.80 39.37 -21.91
C ASN A 183 -10.98 38.96 -23.14
N LYS A 184 -10.73 39.89 -24.07
CA LYS A 184 -9.88 39.66 -25.25
C LYS A 184 -8.46 39.25 -24.85
N ARG A 185 -7.87 39.91 -23.85
CA ARG A 185 -6.53 39.57 -23.34
C ARG A 185 -6.51 38.22 -22.62
N ILE A 186 -7.53 37.89 -21.82
CA ILE A 186 -7.67 36.55 -21.22
C ILE A 186 -7.73 35.49 -22.31
N LEU A 187 -8.54 35.70 -23.35
CA LEU A 187 -8.64 34.77 -24.47
C LEU A 187 -7.28 34.58 -25.15
N TRP A 188 -6.55 35.66 -25.41
CA TRP A 188 -5.20 35.59 -25.97
C TRP A 188 -4.25 34.81 -25.06
N LEU A 189 -4.23 35.09 -23.75
CA LEU A 189 -3.42 34.35 -22.79
C LEU A 189 -3.77 32.87 -22.74
N SER A 190 -5.06 32.53 -22.83
CA SER A 190 -5.53 31.13 -22.83
C SER A 190 -5.23 30.40 -24.13
N ALA A 191 -5.14 31.12 -25.25
CA ALA A 191 -4.80 30.56 -26.57
C ALA A 191 -3.29 30.39 -26.76
N MET A 192 -2.46 31.08 -25.96
CA MET A 192 -1.02 30.87 -25.97
C MET A 192 -0.68 29.54 -25.30
N PRO A 193 0.22 28.72 -25.87
CA PRO A 193 0.66 27.47 -25.25
C PRO A 193 1.64 27.69 -24.07
N ILE A 194 1.84 28.93 -23.66
CA ILE A 194 2.80 29.31 -22.62
C ILE A 194 2.05 29.32 -21.28
N PRO A 195 2.47 28.52 -20.28
CA PRO A 195 1.84 28.53 -18.97
C PRO A 195 2.03 29.91 -18.32
N PHE A 196 0.98 30.40 -17.64
CA PHE A 196 0.97 31.74 -17.02
C PHE A 196 2.05 31.91 -15.95
N MET A 197 2.41 30.84 -15.24
CA MET A 197 3.52 30.80 -14.29
C MET A 197 4.43 29.62 -14.60
N ARG A 198 5.71 29.78 -14.33
CA ARG A 198 6.69 28.69 -14.51
C ARG A 198 6.44 27.61 -13.47
N HIS A 199 6.71 26.36 -13.83
CA HIS A 199 6.48 25.24 -12.91
C HIS A 199 7.33 25.38 -11.65
N GLU A 200 8.57 25.84 -11.81
CA GLU A 200 9.56 26.03 -10.76
C GLU A 200 9.17 27.14 -9.77
N GLU A 201 8.39 28.13 -10.22
CA GLU A 201 7.85 29.21 -9.38
C GLU A 201 6.71 28.72 -8.48
N LEU A 202 5.92 27.76 -8.98
CA LEU A 202 4.81 27.15 -8.24
C LEU A 202 5.26 25.97 -7.36
N TYR A 203 6.28 25.24 -7.83
CA TYR A 203 6.78 24.00 -7.24
C TYR A 203 8.32 24.07 -7.18
N PRO A 204 8.89 24.66 -6.11
CA PRO A 204 10.33 24.75 -5.98
C PRO A 204 10.99 23.37 -6.02
N GLU A 205 12.18 23.27 -6.60
CA GLU A 205 12.88 21.99 -6.76
C GLU A 205 13.10 21.28 -5.41
N GLY A 206 13.00 19.94 -5.41
CA GLY A 206 13.15 19.13 -4.20
C GLY A 206 11.92 19.08 -3.28
N THR A 207 10.79 19.70 -3.67
CA THR A 207 9.56 19.77 -2.84
C THR A 207 8.44 18.80 -3.24
N ALA A 208 8.75 17.72 -3.95
CA ALA A 208 7.72 16.76 -4.36
C ALA A 208 7.37 15.76 -3.22
N CYS A 209 6.58 16.19 -2.23
CA CYS A 209 6.00 15.30 -1.22
C CYS A 209 4.60 14.79 -1.58
N PHE A 210 4.25 14.76 -2.86
CA PHE A 210 2.99 14.21 -3.34
C PHE A 210 3.19 12.78 -3.85
N LEU A 211 2.28 11.88 -3.45
CA LEU A 211 2.15 10.57 -4.09
C LEU A 211 1.53 10.78 -5.47
N ASP A 212 2.38 10.81 -6.48
CA ASP A 212 1.98 11.04 -7.86
C ASP A 212 1.39 9.75 -8.46
N SER A 213 0.15 9.43 -8.09
CA SER A 213 -0.56 8.23 -8.57
C SER A 213 -0.67 8.17 -10.09
N TYR A 214 -0.67 9.34 -10.76
CA TYR A 214 -0.76 9.43 -12.21
C TYR A 214 0.45 8.83 -12.93
N LYS A 215 1.63 8.84 -12.31
CA LYS A 215 2.82 8.16 -12.85
C LYS A 215 2.78 6.66 -12.63
N GLN A 216 2.07 6.20 -11.59
CA GLN A 216 1.97 4.78 -11.25
C GLN A 216 0.91 4.06 -12.10
N ASP A 217 -0.16 4.75 -12.51
CA ASP A 217 -1.17 4.20 -13.45
C ASP A 217 -0.64 4.06 -14.89
N ARG A 218 0.45 4.74 -15.25
CA ARG A 218 1.20 4.49 -16.49
C ARG A 218 2.23 3.34 -16.35
N SER A 219 1.77 2.20 -15.81
CA SER A 219 1.93 0.83 -16.36
C SER A 219 3.16 0.46 -17.23
N SER A 220 4.35 0.95 -16.93
CA SER A 220 5.60 0.46 -17.59
C SER A 220 6.86 0.52 -16.74
N ALA A 221 6.84 1.25 -15.62
CA ALA A 221 7.97 1.23 -14.69
C ALA A 221 7.84 0.03 -13.74
N PHE A 222 8.37 -1.13 -14.16
CA PHE A 222 8.59 -2.26 -13.27
C PHE A 222 9.36 -1.78 -12.03
N GLN A 223 8.70 -1.74 -10.87
CA GLN A 223 9.42 -1.46 -9.63
C GLN A 223 10.35 -2.64 -9.34
N PRO A 224 11.64 -2.41 -9.09
CA PRO A 224 12.54 -3.50 -8.71
C PRO A 224 12.06 -4.11 -7.40
N LEU A 225 12.13 -5.44 -7.33
CA LEU A 225 11.74 -6.19 -6.14
C LEU A 225 12.61 -5.78 -4.96
N ARG A 226 11.99 -5.41 -3.84
CA ARG A 226 12.74 -5.02 -2.63
C ARG A 226 12.89 -6.21 -1.69
N PHE A 227 13.92 -6.19 -0.86
CA PHE A 227 14.11 -7.19 0.19
C PHE A 227 12.90 -7.25 1.15
N GLU A 228 12.24 -6.12 1.38
CA GLU A 228 11.01 -6.03 2.17
C GLU A 228 9.88 -6.91 1.62
N ASP A 229 9.75 -6.99 0.28
CA ASP A 229 8.71 -7.80 -0.38
C ASP A 229 8.96 -9.31 -0.19
N MET A 230 10.21 -9.74 -0.01
CA MET A 230 10.61 -11.14 0.21
C MET A 230 10.86 -11.51 1.68
N ARG A 231 10.66 -10.57 2.61
CA ARG A 231 10.97 -10.77 4.04
C ARG A 231 10.30 -12.01 4.62
N ALA A 232 9.04 -12.26 4.27
CA ALA A 232 8.28 -13.40 4.77
C ALA A 232 8.93 -14.75 4.39
N VAL A 233 9.50 -14.84 3.18
CA VAL A 233 10.19 -16.04 2.69
C VAL A 233 11.46 -16.29 3.51
N PHE A 234 12.26 -15.25 3.76
CA PHE A 234 13.47 -15.38 4.58
C PHE A 234 13.15 -15.74 6.04
N VAL A 235 12.10 -15.17 6.62
CA VAL A 235 11.66 -15.50 7.99
C VAL A 235 11.17 -16.94 8.06
N LEU A 236 10.38 -17.40 7.09
CA LEU A 236 9.91 -18.79 7.02
C LEU A 236 11.07 -19.77 6.87
N ALA A 237 12.02 -19.49 5.97
CA ALA A 237 13.21 -20.31 5.78
C ALA A 237 14.06 -20.38 7.06
N GLY A 238 14.28 -19.23 7.72
CA GLY A 238 14.98 -19.17 9.01
C GLY A 238 14.26 -19.98 10.10
N TYR A 239 12.94 -19.90 10.18
CA TYR A 239 12.13 -20.68 11.12
C TYR A 239 12.25 -22.19 10.85
N MET A 240 12.15 -22.63 9.59
CA MET A 240 12.28 -24.04 9.22
C MET A 240 13.68 -24.61 9.49
N LEU A 241 14.72 -23.81 9.29
CA LEU A 241 16.09 -24.19 9.65
C LEU A 241 16.27 -24.26 11.18
N ALA A 242 15.68 -23.34 11.93
CA ALA A 242 15.74 -23.37 13.38
C ALA A 242 15.02 -24.60 13.95
N THR A 243 13.84 -24.94 13.44
CA THR A 243 13.10 -26.13 13.88
C THR A 243 13.85 -27.41 13.54
N SER A 244 14.47 -27.52 12.36
CA SER A 244 15.26 -28.71 12.00
C SER A 244 16.47 -28.90 12.93
N VAL A 245 17.17 -27.83 13.29
CA VAL A 245 18.27 -27.87 14.26
C VAL A 245 17.78 -28.32 15.63
N VAL A 246 16.63 -27.82 16.10
CA VAL A 246 16.06 -28.23 17.40
C VAL A 246 15.72 -29.72 17.39
N PHE A 247 15.07 -30.23 16.34
CA PHE A 247 14.78 -31.66 16.22
C PHE A 247 16.05 -32.51 16.22
N PHE A 248 17.09 -32.08 15.51
CA PHE A 248 18.39 -32.76 15.48
C PHE A 248 19.05 -32.81 16.88
N VAL A 249 19.03 -31.69 17.61
CA VAL A 249 19.58 -31.64 18.98
C VAL A 249 18.79 -32.55 19.93
N VAL A 250 17.46 -32.56 19.82
CA VAL A 250 16.60 -33.44 20.64
C VAL A 250 16.92 -34.91 20.34
N GLU A 251 17.06 -35.29 19.08
CA GLU A 251 17.44 -36.66 18.69
C GLU A 251 18.81 -37.05 19.26
N LEU A 252 19.78 -36.14 19.20
CA LEU A 252 21.14 -36.37 19.71
C LEU A 252 21.14 -36.55 21.24
N LEU A 253 20.35 -35.76 21.97
CA LEU A 253 20.16 -35.91 23.42
C LEU A 253 19.46 -37.22 23.78
N LEU A 254 18.39 -37.59 23.07
CA LEU A 254 17.69 -38.87 23.29
C LEU A 254 18.61 -40.06 22.99
N PHE A 255 19.42 -39.98 21.93
CA PHE A 255 20.41 -41.00 21.59
C PHE A 255 21.51 -41.12 22.65
N ALA A 256 22.00 -40.00 23.18
CA ALA A 256 22.98 -40.00 24.27
C ALA A 256 22.41 -40.63 25.56
N CYS A 257 21.17 -40.28 25.93
CA CYS A 257 20.49 -40.83 27.11
C CYS A 257 20.24 -42.34 26.99
N THR A 258 19.77 -42.81 25.83
CA THR A 258 19.51 -44.25 25.61
C THR A 258 20.81 -45.07 25.60
N ARG A 259 21.90 -44.50 25.07
CA ARG A 259 23.23 -45.15 25.10
C ARG A 259 23.80 -45.22 26.51
N CYS A 260 23.70 -44.15 27.31
CA CYS A 260 24.12 -44.15 28.72
C CYS A 260 23.33 -45.16 29.56
N SER A 261 22.02 -45.27 29.35
CA SER A 261 21.16 -46.24 30.05
C SER A 261 21.55 -47.70 29.72
N ARG A 262 21.91 -47.99 28.45
CA ARG A 262 22.44 -49.31 28.07
C ARG A 262 23.80 -49.62 28.69
N SER A 263 24.72 -48.65 28.72
CA SER A 263 26.04 -48.83 29.34
C SER A 263 25.96 -49.09 30.85
N ALA A 264 25.04 -48.42 31.56
CA ALA A 264 24.80 -48.67 32.99
C ALA A 264 24.15 -50.03 33.28
N CYS A 265 23.43 -50.62 32.30
CA CYS A 265 22.80 -51.94 32.46
C CYS A 265 23.79 -53.09 32.25
N VAL A 266 24.78 -52.94 31.35
CA VAL A 266 25.80 -53.97 31.08
C VAL A 266 26.79 -54.13 32.24
N GLN A 267 27.08 -53.08 33.00
CA GLN A 267 27.95 -53.19 34.19
C GLN A 267 27.30 -53.88 35.39
N ARG A 268 25.98 -54.13 35.37
CA ARG A 268 25.28 -54.77 36.50
C ARG A 268 25.22 -56.29 36.41
N THR A 269 25.55 -56.88 35.27
CA THR A 269 25.55 -58.34 35.08
C THR A 269 26.89 -59.01 35.41
N ASP A 270 27.98 -58.25 35.52
CA ASP A 270 29.32 -58.81 35.82
C ASP A 270 29.65 -58.88 37.33
N ILE A 271 28.73 -58.51 38.23
CA ILE A 271 28.97 -58.50 39.69
C ILE A 271 28.22 -59.64 40.41
N THR A 272 27.54 -60.53 39.69
CA THR A 272 26.79 -61.68 40.25
C THR A 272 27.33 -63.05 39.86
N GLU A 273 28.62 -63.16 39.52
CA GLU A 273 29.35 -64.42 39.48
C GLU A 273 30.59 -64.32 40.40
N ASN A 274 30.36 -64.47 41.70
CA ASN A 274 31.32 -65.01 42.67
C ASN A 274 30.58 -65.40 43.95
#